data_AF-A0A960E2H4-F1
#
_entry.id   AF-A0A960E2H4-F1
#
_cell.length_a   1.000
_cell.length_b   1.000
_cell.length_c   1.000
_cell.angle_alpha   90.00
_cell.angle_beta   90.00
_cell.angle_gamma   90.00
#
_symmetry.space_group_name_H-M   'P 1'
#
loop_
_entity.id
_entity.type
_entity.pdbx_description
1 polymer ?
#
loop_
_entity_poly.entity_id
_entity_poly.type
_entity_poly.pdbx_seq_one_letter_code
_entity_poly.pdbx_strand_id
1 'polypeptide(L)'
;MATTYRPSTRPTGRRPLTNLRSNPASPFRHVDMVLVACVLGVSAFGALMVYSTTRGPEAPYDSSYLVRVLGFIVVGTGLMAATALFDYRKLRDFWPFVYGGSLVLLVAVLIPGIGSSINGTQGWIQLPGFALQPSELAKLALIIGFAGLASQFRGDLDGARVAMLLGLCGAPMLLVLLQPDLGTTLVSVAVSFALLLVAGVRPRILGGLALAAVLGTTLLLTSGALKDYQVARFTTYLGQDQAVSSDLEG
;
A
#
# COMPACT_ATOMS: atom_id res chain seq x y z
N MET A 1 44.79 -44.03 52.68
CA MET A 1 44.30 -44.24 51.29
C MET A 1 44.55 -42.93 50.55
N ALA A 2 45.54 -42.92 49.66
CA ALA A 2 46.27 -41.72 49.26
C ALA A 2 45.57 -40.90 48.16
N THR A 3 45.54 -39.59 48.39
CA THR A 3 45.03 -38.51 47.55
C THR A 3 45.84 -38.41 46.25
N THR A 4 45.22 -38.66 45.11
CA THR A 4 45.83 -38.45 43.79
C THR A 4 45.54 -37.05 43.28
N TYR A 5 46.56 -36.19 43.35
CA TYR A 5 46.58 -34.87 42.72
C TYR A 5 46.69 -35.01 41.19
N ARG A 6 45.71 -34.50 40.44
CA ARG A 6 45.79 -34.33 38.98
C ARG A 6 46.08 -32.86 38.65
N PRO A 7 47.07 -32.57 37.78
CA PRO A 7 47.45 -31.20 37.45
C PRO A 7 46.41 -30.54 36.54
N SER A 8 46.13 -29.26 36.80
CA SER A 8 45.29 -28.42 35.95
C SER A 8 46.05 -28.00 34.68
N THR A 9 45.71 -28.54 33.53
CA THR A 9 46.14 -27.99 32.24
C THR A 9 45.23 -26.83 31.87
N ARG A 10 45.75 -25.60 31.89
CA ARG A 10 45.07 -24.44 31.30
C ARG A 10 45.21 -24.53 29.78
N PRO A 11 44.12 -24.60 28.99
CA PRO A 11 44.24 -24.26 27.59
C PRO A 11 44.36 -22.74 27.47
N THR A 12 45.60 -22.25 27.29
CA THR A 12 45.87 -20.92 26.74
C THR A 12 45.50 -20.90 25.25
N GLY A 13 44.20 -20.96 24.98
CA GLY A 13 43.64 -20.71 23.66
C GLY A 13 43.44 -19.20 23.50
N ARG A 14 44.32 -18.55 22.74
CA ARG A 14 44.11 -17.17 22.26
C ARG A 14 42.78 -17.17 21.49
N ARG A 15 41.75 -16.53 22.06
CA ARG A 15 40.50 -16.29 21.33
C ARG A 15 40.84 -15.41 20.13
N PRO A 16 40.48 -15.79 18.89
CA PRO A 16 40.68 -14.91 17.75
C PRO A 16 39.84 -13.65 18.00
N LEU A 17 40.51 -12.49 18.09
CA LEU A 17 39.90 -11.18 18.24
C LEU A 17 39.25 -10.69 16.92
N THR A 18 38.58 -11.58 16.18
CA THR A 18 38.00 -11.27 14.86
C THR A 18 36.50 -11.02 14.91
N ASN A 19 35.90 -10.89 16.09
CA ASN A 19 34.50 -10.49 16.25
C ASN A 19 34.30 -9.41 17.32
N LEU A 20 35.04 -8.31 17.19
CA LEU A 20 34.85 -7.08 17.98
C LEU A 20 33.81 -6.12 17.35
N ARG A 21 32.95 -6.60 16.45
CA ARG A 21 32.00 -5.73 15.73
C ARG A 21 30.55 -6.20 15.69
N SER A 22 30.11 -6.97 16.69
CA SER A 22 28.68 -7.23 16.88
C SER A 22 28.25 -6.74 18.26
N ASN A 23 28.01 -5.43 18.36
CA ASN A 23 27.21 -4.90 19.45
C ASN A 23 25.76 -5.41 19.25
N PRO A 24 25.21 -6.23 20.16
CA PRO A 24 23.85 -6.77 20.05
C PRO A 24 22.74 -5.72 20.28
N ALA A 25 23.11 -4.47 20.60
CA ALA A 25 22.18 -3.39 20.97
C ALA A 25 22.04 -2.29 19.89
N SER A 26 22.26 -2.59 18.61
CA SER A 26 22.07 -1.62 17.52
C SER A 26 20.64 -1.73 16.92
N PRO A 27 19.76 -0.73 17.08
CA PRO A 27 18.45 -0.69 16.42
C PRO A 27 18.57 -0.77 14.89
N PHE A 28 19.69 -0.30 14.35
CA PHE A 28 20.00 -0.25 12.92
C PHE A 28 20.30 -1.62 12.30
N ARG A 29 20.38 -2.71 13.08
CA ARG A 29 20.60 -4.06 12.53
C ARG A 29 19.32 -4.77 12.09
N HIS A 30 18.15 -4.32 12.55
CA HIS A 30 16.84 -4.86 12.16
C HIS A 30 16.21 -4.07 11.00
N VAL A 31 16.80 -2.94 10.62
CA VAL A 31 16.35 -2.12 9.50
C VAL A 31 17.12 -2.56 8.26
N ASP A 32 16.39 -2.95 7.22
CA ASP A 32 16.97 -3.23 5.92
C ASP A 32 17.43 -1.91 5.26
N MET A 33 18.72 -1.62 5.41
CA MET A 33 19.33 -0.40 4.85
C MET A 33 19.32 -0.38 3.33
N VAL A 34 19.28 -1.56 2.67
CA VAL A 34 19.18 -1.64 1.21
C VAL A 34 17.79 -1.18 0.79
N LEU A 35 16.74 -1.65 1.46
CA LEU A 35 15.37 -1.19 1.21
C LEU A 35 15.24 0.32 1.42
N VAL A 36 15.78 0.86 2.51
CA VAL A 36 15.75 2.31 2.79
C VAL A 36 16.48 3.09 1.69
N ALA A 37 17.66 2.62 1.27
CA ALA A 37 18.42 3.26 0.18
C ALA A 37 17.66 3.22 -1.14
N CYS A 38 17.00 2.10 -1.48
CA CYS A 38 16.18 1.98 -2.68
C CYS A 38 14.99 2.96 -2.64
N VAL A 39 14.27 3.05 -1.51
CA VAL A 39 13.11 3.96 -1.36
C VAL A 39 13.55 5.43 -1.49
N LEU A 40 14.64 5.81 -0.83
CA LEU A 40 15.19 7.17 -0.93
C LEU A 40 15.72 7.46 -2.33
N GLY A 41 16.35 6.48 -2.98
CA GLY A 41 16.83 6.58 -4.36
C GLY A 41 15.71 6.82 -5.36
N VAL A 42 14.62 6.05 -5.29
CA VAL A 42 13.43 6.24 -6.15
C VAL A 42 12.76 7.59 -5.86
N SER A 43 12.69 8.00 -4.59
CA SER A 43 12.12 9.30 -4.20
C SER A 43 12.95 10.48 -4.74
N ALA A 44 14.27 10.40 -4.64
CA ALA A 44 15.19 11.40 -5.17
C ALA A 44 15.11 11.47 -6.71
N PHE A 45 15.05 10.31 -7.37
CA PHE A 45 14.84 10.24 -8.82
C PHE A 45 13.50 10.88 -9.23
N GLY A 46 12.42 10.61 -8.49
CA GLY A 46 11.13 11.26 -8.71
C GLY A 46 11.19 12.79 -8.55
N ALA A 47 11.89 13.28 -7.52
CA ALA A 47 12.09 14.72 -7.33
C ALA A 47 12.90 15.36 -8.47
N LEU A 48 13.92 14.66 -8.98
CA LEU A 48 14.69 15.09 -10.16
C LEU A 48 13.81 15.15 -11.42
N MET A 49 12.92 14.18 -11.61
CA MET A 49 11.97 14.19 -12.72
C MET A 49 11.02 15.38 -12.64
N VAL A 50 10.44 15.64 -11.46
CA VAL A 50 9.55 16.80 -11.27
C VAL A 50 10.29 18.10 -11.56
N TYR A 51 11.50 18.25 -11.05
CA TYR A 51 12.36 19.40 -11.34
C TYR A 51 12.65 19.57 -12.82
N SER A 52 12.89 18.47 -13.54
CA SER A 52 13.12 18.50 -14.99
C SER A 52 11.88 18.93 -15.76
N THR A 53 10.68 18.48 -15.37
CA THR A 53 9.43 18.79 -16.10
C THR A 53 8.89 20.18 -15.79
N THR A 54 9.06 20.69 -14.56
CA THR A 54 8.57 22.03 -14.19
C THR A 54 9.46 23.17 -14.70
N ARG A 55 10.65 22.85 -15.23
CA ARG A 55 11.47 23.81 -15.96
C ARG A 55 11.03 23.89 -17.41
N GLY A 56 10.07 24.80 -17.67
CA GLY A 56 9.75 25.22 -19.02
C GLY A 56 10.93 25.90 -19.73
N PRO A 57 10.81 26.20 -21.04
CA PRO A 57 11.88 26.82 -21.83
C PRO A 57 12.22 28.26 -21.39
N GLU A 58 11.27 28.96 -20.77
CA GLU A 58 11.39 30.38 -20.42
C GLU A 58 11.24 30.61 -18.91
N ALA A 59 12.00 31.57 -18.38
CA ALA A 59 11.93 32.02 -16.99
C ALA A 59 10.73 32.97 -16.77
N PRO A 60 10.12 33.00 -15.56
CA PRO A 60 10.59 32.42 -14.30
C PRO A 60 10.13 30.97 -14.08
N TYR A 61 11.03 30.16 -13.51
CA TYR A 61 10.74 28.77 -13.15
C TYR A 61 9.88 28.69 -11.88
N ASP A 62 8.76 27.97 -11.96
CA ASP A 62 7.95 27.65 -10.78
C ASP A 62 8.60 26.52 -9.98
N SER A 63 9.28 26.88 -8.88
CA SER A 63 9.91 25.93 -7.96
C SER A 63 8.96 25.38 -6.90
N SER A 64 7.71 25.84 -6.84
CA SER A 64 6.76 25.47 -5.79
C SER A 64 6.46 23.97 -5.76
N TYR A 65 6.37 23.32 -6.91
CA TYR A 65 6.16 21.88 -7.03
C TYR A 65 7.34 21.07 -6.49
N LEU A 66 8.57 21.49 -6.77
CA LEU A 66 9.76 20.83 -6.24
C LEU A 66 9.80 20.96 -4.71
N VAL A 67 9.57 22.16 -4.17
CA VAL A 67 9.53 22.39 -2.72
C VAL A 67 8.46 21.51 -2.07
N ARG A 68 7.30 21.37 -2.69
CA ARG A 68 6.22 20.49 -2.22
C ARG A 68 6.61 19.02 -2.21
N VAL A 69 7.24 18.52 -3.29
CA VAL A 69 7.70 17.13 -3.38
C VAL A 69 8.79 16.85 -2.33
N LEU A 70 9.75 17.74 -2.16
CA LEU A 70 10.78 17.62 -1.12
C LEU A 70 10.14 17.60 0.28
N GLY A 71 9.14 18.46 0.52
CA GLY A 71 8.37 18.45 1.77
C GLY A 71 7.69 17.09 2.02
N PHE A 72 7.06 16.50 1.00
CA PHE A 72 6.45 15.17 1.12
C PHE A 72 7.48 14.06 1.35
N ILE A 73 8.67 14.14 0.76
CA ILE A 73 9.76 13.18 1.02
C ILE A 73 10.21 13.27 2.47
N VAL A 74 10.37 14.48 3.02
CA VAL A 74 10.74 14.68 4.43
C VAL A 74 9.65 14.13 5.36
N VAL A 75 8.38 14.48 5.12
CA VAL A 75 7.25 13.97 5.93
C VAL A 75 7.13 12.45 5.82
N GLY A 76 7.25 11.88 4.62
CA GLY A 76 7.20 10.44 4.37
C GLY A 76 8.35 9.69 5.05
N THR A 77 9.56 10.24 5.03
CA THR A 77 10.72 9.67 5.74
C THR A 77 10.52 9.71 7.25
N GLY A 78 9.96 10.80 7.78
CA GLY A 78 9.56 10.90 9.19
C GLY A 78 8.51 9.86 9.58
N LEU A 79 7.47 9.68 8.76
CA LEU A 79 6.44 8.65 8.97
C LEU A 79 7.01 7.23 8.88
N MET A 80 7.94 6.97 7.96
CA MET A 80 8.65 5.70 7.87
C MET A 80 9.45 5.43 9.16
N ALA A 81 10.20 6.42 9.67
CA ALA A 81 10.94 6.27 10.92
C ALA A 81 10.00 6.05 12.12
N ALA A 82 8.90 6.81 12.19
CA ALA A 82 7.92 6.68 13.27
C ALA A 82 7.24 5.30 13.29
N THR A 83 6.85 4.79 12.11
CA THR A 83 6.23 3.46 12.00
C THR A 83 7.23 2.34 12.25
N ALA A 84 8.51 2.50 11.87
CA ALA A 84 9.57 1.53 12.20
C ALA A 84 9.85 1.41 13.71
N LEU A 85 9.61 2.48 14.48
CA LEU A 85 9.72 2.48 15.94
C LEU A 85 8.45 1.96 16.63
N PHE A 86 7.34 1.83 15.91
CA PHE A 86 6.07 1.40 16.47
C PHE A 86 6.03 -0.13 16.61
N ASP A 87 5.65 -0.62 17.79
CA ASP A 87 5.52 -2.06 18.03
C ASP A 87 4.33 -2.63 17.24
N TYR A 88 4.64 -3.38 16.17
CA TYR A 88 3.65 -4.04 15.32
C TYR A 88 2.77 -5.04 16.08
N ARG A 89 3.17 -5.50 17.28
CA ARG A 89 2.33 -6.38 18.11
C ARG A 89 1.07 -5.66 18.56
N LYS A 90 1.11 -4.34 18.79
CA LYS A 90 -0.08 -3.56 19.11
C LYS A 90 -1.07 -3.54 17.95
N LEU A 91 -0.60 -3.54 16.71
CA LEU A 91 -1.48 -3.61 15.54
C LEU A 91 -2.37 -4.86 15.54
N ARG A 92 -1.93 -5.96 16.18
CA ARG A 92 -2.72 -7.18 16.32
C ARG A 92 -3.97 -7.00 17.18
N ASP A 93 -3.95 -6.12 18.17
CA ASP A 93 -5.12 -5.92 19.06
C ASP A 93 -5.96 -4.74 18.61
N PHE A 94 -5.32 -3.75 17.97
CA PHE A 94 -5.98 -2.52 17.50
C PHE A 94 -6.53 -2.61 16.07
N TRP A 95 -6.40 -3.75 15.38
CA TRP A 95 -6.89 -3.92 14.00
C TRP A 95 -8.37 -3.52 13.80
N PRO A 96 -9.33 -3.79 14.73
CA PRO A 96 -10.72 -3.42 14.49
C PRO A 96 -10.91 -1.90 14.46
N PHE A 97 -10.16 -1.18 15.29
CA PHE A 97 -10.18 0.27 15.35
C PHE A 97 -9.54 0.91 14.11
N VAL A 98 -8.40 0.37 13.65
CA VAL A 98 -7.73 0.85 12.43
C VAL A 98 -8.64 0.63 11.21
N TYR A 99 -9.19 -0.58 11.08
CA TYR A 99 -10.09 -0.93 10.00
C TYR A 99 -11.39 -0.12 10.05
N GLY A 100 -12.09 -0.10 11.20
CA GLY A 100 -13.33 0.65 11.38
C GLY A 100 -13.13 2.16 11.19
N GLY A 101 -12.04 2.73 11.71
CA GLY A 101 -11.69 4.13 11.50
C GLY A 101 -11.47 4.47 10.02
N SER A 102 -10.85 3.56 9.25
CA SER A 102 -10.70 3.75 7.81
C SER A 102 -12.04 3.73 7.05
N LEU A 103 -12.98 2.88 7.46
CA LEU A 103 -14.34 2.86 6.89
C LEU A 103 -15.09 4.16 7.21
N VAL A 104 -14.99 4.64 8.45
CA VAL A 104 -15.57 5.92 8.85
C VAL A 104 -15.01 7.06 8.00
N LEU A 105 -13.70 7.07 7.74
CA LEU A 105 -13.08 8.10 6.90
C LEU A 105 -13.52 8.00 5.43
N LEU A 106 -13.69 6.79 4.90
CA LEU A 106 -14.25 6.55 3.57
C LEU A 106 -15.71 7.00 3.46
N VAL A 107 -16.51 6.84 4.51
CA VAL A 107 -17.87 7.38 4.57
C VAL A 107 -17.83 8.91 4.68
N ALA A 108 -16.94 9.45 5.51
CA ALA A 108 -16.82 10.89 5.71
C ALA A 108 -16.51 11.64 4.41
N VAL A 109 -15.66 11.09 3.55
CA VAL A 109 -15.35 11.74 2.25
C VAL A 109 -16.52 11.71 1.26
N LEU A 110 -17.50 10.81 1.43
CA LEU A 110 -18.73 10.81 0.63
C LEU A 110 -19.70 11.92 1.04
N ILE A 111 -19.54 12.50 2.24
CA ILE A 111 -20.42 13.57 2.73
C ILE A 111 -20.12 14.88 1.98
N PRO A 112 -21.13 15.51 1.33
CA PRO A 112 -20.96 16.80 0.68
C PRO A 112 -20.45 17.85 1.67
N GLY A 113 -19.39 18.57 1.30
CA GLY A 113 -18.75 19.58 2.15
C GLY A 113 -17.52 19.11 2.92
N ILE A 114 -17.35 17.79 3.11
CA ILE A 114 -16.10 17.20 3.63
C ILE A 114 -15.22 16.73 2.48
N GLY A 115 -15.80 15.95 1.57
CA GLY A 115 -15.11 15.51 0.36
C GLY A 115 -15.05 16.59 -0.70
N SER A 116 -13.90 16.68 -1.37
CA SER A 116 -13.70 17.46 -2.58
C SER A 116 -13.69 16.57 -3.81
N SER A 117 -14.35 17.04 -4.87
CA SER A 117 -14.36 16.39 -6.18
C SER A 117 -13.20 16.91 -7.01
N ILE A 118 -12.34 16.00 -7.45
CA ILE A 118 -11.23 16.29 -8.37
C ILE A 118 -11.37 15.34 -9.54
N ASN A 119 -11.40 15.87 -10.77
CA ASN A 119 -11.56 15.08 -12.00
C ASN A 119 -12.80 14.15 -12.00
N GLY A 120 -13.91 14.58 -11.37
CA GLY A 120 -15.16 13.82 -11.33
C GLY A 120 -15.22 12.71 -10.27
N THR A 121 -14.20 12.58 -9.44
CA THR A 121 -14.07 11.61 -8.35
C THR A 121 -14.05 12.34 -7.00
N GLN A 122 -14.93 11.93 -6.08
CA GLN A 122 -15.03 12.51 -4.73
C GLN A 122 -14.21 11.67 -3.74
N GLY A 123 -12.89 11.87 -3.74
CA GLY A 123 -11.95 11.02 -2.98
C GLY A 123 -10.98 11.77 -2.08
N TRP A 124 -11.02 13.10 -2.05
CA TRP A 124 -10.01 13.93 -1.37
C TRP A 124 -10.60 14.77 -0.26
N ILE A 125 -9.99 14.71 0.93
CA ILE A 125 -10.28 15.61 2.05
C ILE A 125 -9.22 16.71 2.02
N GLN A 126 -9.64 17.96 1.82
CA GLN A 126 -8.74 19.10 1.78
C GLN A 126 -8.40 19.53 3.21
N LEU A 127 -7.11 19.50 3.55
CA LEU A 127 -6.58 19.99 4.82
C LEU A 127 -5.68 21.21 4.55
N PRO A 128 -5.43 22.06 5.55
CA PRO A 128 -4.50 23.17 5.39
C PRO A 128 -3.10 22.66 4.98
N GLY A 129 -2.69 22.94 3.73
CA GLY A 129 -1.38 22.60 3.19
C GLY A 129 -1.26 21.25 2.46
N PHE A 130 -2.21 20.32 2.61
CA PHE A 130 -2.19 19.05 1.88
C PHE A 130 -3.60 18.45 1.71
N ALA A 131 -3.73 17.56 0.75
CA ALA A 131 -4.96 16.80 0.52
C ALA A 131 -4.73 15.35 0.96
N LEU A 132 -5.63 14.83 1.79
CA LEU A 132 -5.59 13.44 2.25
C LEU A 132 -6.57 12.62 1.43
N GLN A 133 -6.12 11.46 0.94
CA GLN A 133 -6.97 10.51 0.23
C GLN A 133 -7.28 9.32 1.16
N PRO A 134 -8.51 9.21 1.71
CA PRO A 134 -8.87 8.14 2.65
C PRO A 134 -8.70 6.74 2.09
N SER A 135 -8.89 6.57 0.78
CA SER A 135 -8.76 5.28 0.11
C SER A 135 -7.34 4.70 0.13
N GLU A 136 -6.31 5.55 0.22
CA GLU A 136 -4.93 5.11 0.43
C GLU A 136 -4.75 4.49 1.82
N LEU A 137 -5.28 5.16 2.85
CA LEU A 137 -5.26 4.63 4.22
C LEU A 137 -6.12 3.36 4.35
N ALA A 138 -7.25 3.31 3.65
CA ALA A 138 -8.13 2.13 3.65
C ALA A 138 -7.44 0.88 3.11
N LYS A 139 -6.52 0.98 2.15
CA LYS A 139 -5.74 -0.18 1.67
C LYS A 139 -4.82 -0.74 2.76
N LEU A 140 -4.14 0.13 3.51
CA LEU A 140 -3.32 -0.30 4.65
C LEU A 140 -4.18 -0.90 5.76
N ALA A 141 -5.29 -0.26 6.08
CA ALA A 141 -6.23 -0.73 7.09
C ALA A 141 -6.90 -2.05 6.69
N LEU A 142 -7.16 -2.27 5.40
CA LEU A 142 -7.62 -3.53 4.83
C LEU A 142 -6.60 -4.65 5.06
N ILE A 143 -5.31 -4.41 4.78
CA ILE A 143 -4.25 -5.41 5.02
C ILE A 143 -4.18 -5.76 6.51
N ILE A 144 -4.19 -4.75 7.38
CA ILE A 144 -4.12 -4.94 8.84
C ILE A 144 -5.38 -5.67 9.36
N GLY A 145 -6.57 -5.24 8.92
CA GLY A 145 -7.84 -5.83 9.33
C GLY A 145 -8.01 -7.27 8.84
N PHE A 146 -7.61 -7.53 7.59
CA PHE A 146 -7.58 -8.88 7.03
C PHE A 146 -6.63 -9.78 7.83
N ALA A 147 -5.40 -9.35 8.05
CA ALA A 147 -4.43 -10.13 8.83
C ALA A 147 -4.92 -10.38 10.26
N GLY A 148 -5.49 -9.35 10.90
CA GLY A 148 -6.07 -9.44 12.24
C GLY A 148 -7.20 -10.45 12.32
N LEU A 149 -8.14 -10.42 11.37
CA LEU A 149 -9.26 -11.35 11.32
C LEU A 149 -8.82 -12.77 10.94
N ALA A 150 -8.01 -12.91 9.89
CA ALA A 150 -7.52 -14.21 9.43
C ALA A 150 -6.69 -14.93 10.50
N SER A 151 -5.94 -14.18 11.33
CA SER A 151 -5.16 -14.75 12.42
C SER A 151 -6.01 -15.46 13.50
N GLN A 152 -7.29 -15.09 13.63
CA GLN A 152 -8.20 -15.69 14.60
C GLN A 152 -8.69 -17.08 14.16
N PHE A 153 -8.69 -17.36 12.86
CA PHE A 153 -9.17 -18.63 12.31
C PHE A 153 -8.14 -19.76 12.39
N ARG A 154 -6.89 -19.45 12.73
CA ARG A 154 -5.80 -20.44 12.91
C ARG A 154 -5.65 -21.42 11.72
N GLY A 155 -5.92 -20.95 10.50
CA GLY A 155 -5.82 -21.75 9.27
C GLY A 155 -7.06 -22.59 8.93
N ASP A 156 -8.08 -22.62 9.78
CA ASP A 156 -9.35 -23.29 9.48
C ASP A 156 -10.29 -22.31 8.76
N LEU A 157 -10.40 -22.48 7.44
CA LEU A 157 -11.20 -21.65 6.54
C LEU A 157 -12.42 -22.41 6.04
N ASP A 158 -13.45 -22.47 6.90
CA ASP A 158 -14.79 -22.88 6.52
C ASP A 158 -15.49 -21.82 5.64
N GLY A 159 -16.66 -22.17 5.10
CA GLY A 159 -17.41 -21.27 4.21
C GLY A 159 -17.81 -19.95 4.88
N ALA A 160 -18.14 -19.97 6.18
CA ALA A 160 -18.56 -18.79 6.93
C ALA A 160 -17.40 -17.83 7.17
N ARG A 161 -16.21 -18.33 7.54
CA ARG A 161 -15.01 -17.54 7.75
C ARG A 161 -14.49 -16.94 6.45
N VAL A 162 -14.53 -17.72 5.36
CA VAL A 162 -14.22 -17.18 4.02
C VAL A 162 -15.21 -16.08 3.66
N ALA A 163 -16.51 -16.25 3.89
CA ALA A 163 -17.49 -15.20 3.67
C ALA A 163 -17.20 -13.94 4.52
N MET A 164 -16.74 -14.10 5.77
CA MET A 164 -16.37 -12.98 6.63
C MET A 164 -15.13 -12.23 6.11
N LEU A 165 -14.11 -12.94 5.61
CA LEU A 165 -12.94 -12.32 4.95
C LEU A 165 -13.36 -11.58 3.67
N LEU A 166 -14.25 -12.17 2.87
CA LEU A 166 -14.77 -11.52 1.66
C LEU A 166 -15.58 -10.28 2.00
N GLY A 167 -16.40 -10.31 3.05
CA GLY A 167 -17.12 -9.14 3.55
C GLY A 167 -16.17 -8.03 4.01
N LEU A 168 -15.10 -8.39 4.73
CA LEU A 168 -14.07 -7.44 5.16
C LEU A 168 -13.33 -6.80 3.97
N CYS A 169 -13.02 -7.57 2.92
CA CYS A 169 -12.43 -7.01 1.70
C CYS A 169 -13.44 -6.15 0.92
N GLY A 170 -14.70 -6.58 0.83
CA GLY A 170 -15.73 -5.93 0.05
C GLY A 170 -16.15 -4.58 0.62
N ALA A 171 -16.23 -4.41 1.94
CA ALA A 171 -16.71 -3.17 2.55
C ALA A 171 -15.96 -1.90 2.11
N PRO A 172 -14.60 -1.80 2.19
CA PRO A 172 -13.89 -0.63 1.70
C PRO A 172 -13.98 -0.49 0.17
N MET A 173 -14.01 -1.59 -0.59
CA MET A 173 -14.15 -1.52 -2.05
C MET A 173 -15.48 -0.91 -2.48
N LEU A 174 -16.57 -1.30 -1.82
CA LEU A 174 -17.90 -0.76 -2.09
C LEU A 174 -17.94 0.74 -1.80
N LEU A 175 -17.33 1.19 -0.70
CA LEU A 175 -17.24 2.62 -0.38
C LEU A 175 -16.38 3.39 -1.39
N VAL A 176 -15.29 2.81 -1.91
CA VAL A 176 -14.45 3.44 -2.94
C VAL A 176 -15.15 3.47 -4.31
N LEU A 177 -15.94 2.44 -4.64
CA LEU A 177 -16.79 2.42 -5.83
C LEU A 177 -17.82 3.56 -5.80
N LEU A 178 -18.35 3.89 -4.62
CA LEU A 178 -19.24 5.04 -4.42
C LEU A 178 -18.54 6.40 -4.59
N GLN A 179 -17.20 6.45 -4.58
CA GLN A 179 -16.40 7.67 -4.82
C GLN A 179 -16.11 7.94 -6.31
N PRO A 180 -16.81 7.27 -7.22
CA PRO A 180 -16.38 6.90 -8.57
C PRO A 180 -14.87 6.76 -8.86
N ASP A 181 -14.10 6.09 -7.98
CA ASP A 181 -12.67 5.85 -8.21
C ASP A 181 -12.37 4.41 -8.67
N LEU A 182 -12.35 4.19 -9.98
CA LEU A 182 -12.07 2.87 -10.56
C LEU A 182 -10.62 2.42 -10.35
N GLY A 183 -9.66 3.35 -10.41
CA GLY A 183 -8.24 3.02 -10.26
C GLY A 183 -7.96 2.48 -8.87
N THR A 184 -8.45 3.16 -7.84
CA THR A 184 -8.26 2.72 -6.45
C THR A 184 -9.05 1.45 -6.13
N THR A 185 -10.22 1.27 -6.75
CA THR A 185 -10.99 0.03 -6.62
C THR A 185 -10.20 -1.17 -7.16
N LEU A 186 -9.63 -1.07 -8.36
CA LEU A 186 -8.86 -2.15 -8.98
C LEU A 186 -7.63 -2.55 -8.14
N VAL A 187 -6.91 -1.56 -7.60
CA VAL A 187 -5.79 -1.82 -6.70
C VAL A 187 -6.26 -2.53 -5.42
N SER A 188 -7.40 -2.11 -4.85
CA SER A 188 -7.96 -2.74 -3.66
C SER A 188 -8.38 -4.21 -3.90
N VAL A 189 -8.94 -4.50 -5.08
CA VAL A 189 -9.26 -5.86 -5.54
C VAL A 189 -7.99 -6.70 -5.63
N ALA A 190 -6.94 -6.19 -6.28
CA ALA A 190 -5.66 -6.88 -6.40
C ALA A 190 -5.03 -7.19 -5.02
N VAL A 191 -5.03 -6.22 -4.11
CA VAL A 191 -4.54 -6.40 -2.72
C VAL A 191 -5.35 -7.49 -2.01
N SER A 192 -6.68 -7.45 -2.12
CA SER A 192 -7.55 -8.45 -1.47
C SER A 192 -7.36 -9.84 -2.03
N PHE A 193 -7.19 -9.97 -3.35
CA PHE A 193 -6.91 -11.25 -3.99
C PHE A 193 -5.58 -11.83 -3.50
N ALA A 194 -4.54 -11.01 -3.41
CA ALA A 194 -3.24 -11.42 -2.86
C ALA A 194 -3.37 -11.88 -1.39
N LEU A 195 -4.15 -11.17 -0.57
CA LEU A 195 -4.38 -11.55 0.83
C LEU A 195 -5.14 -12.87 0.96
N LEU A 196 -6.18 -13.09 0.14
CA LEU A 196 -6.95 -14.34 0.13
C LEU A 196 -6.10 -15.53 -0.34
N LEU A 197 -5.22 -15.31 -1.33
CA LEU A 197 -4.23 -16.30 -1.75
C LEU A 197 -3.29 -16.69 -0.61
N VAL A 198 -2.71 -15.70 0.08
CA VAL A 198 -1.80 -15.92 1.21
C VAL A 198 -2.49 -16.59 2.39
N ALA A 199 -3.78 -16.30 2.62
CA ALA A 199 -4.57 -16.94 3.66
C ALA A 199 -4.85 -18.44 3.38
N GLY A 200 -4.64 -18.92 2.17
CA GLY A 200 -4.91 -20.32 1.79
C GLY A 200 -6.37 -20.59 1.46
N VAL A 201 -7.11 -19.58 0.97
CA VAL A 201 -8.49 -19.78 0.51
C VAL A 201 -8.51 -20.77 -0.66
N ARG A 202 -9.53 -21.64 -0.69
CA ARG A 202 -9.65 -22.71 -1.70
C ARG A 202 -9.57 -22.13 -3.13
N PRO A 203 -8.79 -22.72 -4.05
CA PRO A 203 -8.55 -22.17 -5.39
C PRO A 203 -9.83 -22.06 -6.23
N ARG A 204 -10.85 -22.88 -5.96
CA ARG A 204 -12.17 -22.78 -6.62
C ARG A 204 -12.86 -21.44 -6.33
N ILE A 205 -12.76 -20.95 -5.10
CA ILE A 205 -13.35 -19.66 -4.70
C ILE A 205 -12.57 -18.51 -5.35
N LEU A 206 -11.24 -18.61 -5.36
CA LEU A 206 -10.37 -17.63 -6.02
C LEU A 206 -10.63 -17.57 -7.54
N GLY A 207 -10.78 -18.71 -8.19
CA GLY A 207 -11.16 -18.78 -9.62
C GLY A 207 -12.54 -18.17 -9.88
N GLY A 208 -13.51 -18.42 -8.99
CA GLY A 208 -14.83 -17.80 -9.04
C GLY A 208 -14.78 -16.28 -8.89
N LEU A 209 -13.98 -15.76 -7.96
CA LEU A 209 -13.80 -14.32 -7.77
C LEU A 209 -13.09 -13.66 -8.95
N ALA A 210 -12.06 -14.30 -9.51
CA ALA A 210 -11.38 -13.81 -10.70
C ALA A 210 -12.35 -13.73 -11.89
N LEU A 211 -13.17 -14.77 -12.10
CA LEU A 211 -14.21 -14.76 -13.12
C LEU A 211 -15.25 -13.67 -12.87
N ALA A 212 -15.71 -13.51 -11.62
CA ALA A 212 -16.67 -12.48 -11.25
C ALA A 212 -16.10 -11.06 -11.47
N ALA A 213 -14.82 -10.83 -11.20
CA ALA A 213 -14.15 -9.56 -11.46
C ALA A 213 -14.08 -9.24 -12.96
N VAL A 214 -13.74 -10.24 -13.80
CA VAL A 214 -13.73 -10.09 -15.26
C VAL A 214 -15.13 -9.81 -15.78
N LEU A 215 -16.12 -10.64 -15.43
CA LEU A 215 -17.50 -10.46 -15.86
C LEU A 215 -18.10 -9.14 -15.37
N GLY A 216 -17.85 -8.78 -14.11
CA GLY A 216 -18.30 -7.53 -13.52
C GLY A 216 -17.71 -6.32 -14.24
N THR A 217 -16.42 -6.36 -14.59
CA THR A 217 -15.78 -5.30 -15.37
C THR A 217 -16.37 -5.21 -16.77
N THR A 218 -16.53 -6.34 -17.47
CA THR A 218 -17.11 -6.37 -18.82
C THR A 218 -18.55 -5.88 -18.84
N LEU A 219 -19.38 -6.33 -17.89
CA LEU A 219 -20.78 -5.89 -17.74
C LEU A 219 -20.88 -4.40 -17.41
N LEU A 220 -20.01 -3.92 -16.50
CA LEU A 220 -19.95 -2.51 -16.18
C LEU A 220 -19.70 -1.71 -17.46
N LEU A 221 -18.63 -2.03 -18.20
CA LEU A 221 -18.25 -1.35 -19.44
C LEU A 221 -19.33 -1.37 -20.54
N THR A 222 -20.12 -2.44 -20.64
CA THR A 222 -21.17 -2.57 -21.68
C THR A 222 -22.54 -2.06 -21.27
N SER A 223 -22.79 -1.87 -19.97
CA SER A 223 -24.11 -1.47 -19.44
C SER A 223 -24.49 0.00 -19.68
N GLY A 224 -23.57 0.85 -20.13
CA GLY A 224 -23.79 2.29 -20.26
C GLY A 224 -23.97 3.02 -18.91
N ALA A 225 -23.74 2.34 -17.78
CA ALA A 225 -23.89 2.90 -16.43
C ALA A 225 -22.66 3.71 -15.97
N LEU A 226 -21.53 3.64 -16.70
CA LEU A 226 -20.37 4.49 -16.42
C LEU A 226 -20.55 5.86 -17.06
N LYS A 227 -20.10 6.89 -16.35
CA LYS A 227 -19.92 8.22 -16.95
C LYS A 227 -18.97 8.10 -18.16
N ASP A 228 -19.24 8.84 -19.24
CA ASP A 228 -18.46 8.81 -20.49
C ASP A 228 -16.93 8.90 -20.26
N TYR A 229 -16.50 9.64 -19.24
CA TYR A 229 -15.09 9.74 -18.83
C TYR A 229 -14.42 8.41 -18.47
N GLN A 230 -15.13 7.49 -17.82
CA GLN A 230 -14.56 6.20 -17.40
C GLN A 230 -14.43 5.25 -18.58
N VAL A 231 -15.41 5.26 -19.50
CA VAL A 231 -15.33 4.52 -20.76
C VAL A 231 -14.22 5.10 -21.63
N ALA A 232 -14.16 6.43 -21.77
CA ALA A 232 -13.12 7.13 -22.51
C ALA A 232 -11.71 6.78 -22.00
N ARG A 233 -11.51 6.66 -20.69
CA ARG A 233 -10.20 6.28 -20.15
C ARG A 233 -9.79 4.87 -20.57
N PHE A 234 -10.71 3.89 -20.50
CA PHE A 234 -10.41 2.52 -20.94
C PHE A 234 -10.25 2.41 -22.47
N THR A 235 -11.09 3.11 -23.24
CA THR A 235 -11.02 3.08 -24.70
C THR A 235 -9.83 3.86 -25.24
N THR A 236 -9.36 4.93 -24.58
CA THR A 236 -8.10 5.60 -24.93
C THR A 236 -6.91 4.68 -24.68
N TYR A 237 -6.88 3.90 -23.60
CA TYR A 237 -5.80 2.93 -23.37
C TYR A 237 -5.81 1.78 -24.39
N LEU A 238 -6.98 1.29 -24.79
CA LEU A 238 -7.10 0.22 -25.79
C LEU A 238 -6.96 0.72 -27.23
N GLY A 239 -7.32 1.97 -27.50
CA GLY A 239 -7.29 2.63 -28.81
C GLY A 239 -6.01 3.43 -29.07
N GLN A 240 -5.01 3.40 -28.17
CA GLN A 240 -3.75 4.11 -28.35
C GLN A 240 -2.99 3.70 -29.63
N ASP A 241 -3.18 2.47 -30.11
CA ASP A 241 -2.62 1.99 -31.38
C ASP A 241 -3.20 2.71 -32.61
N GLN A 242 -4.47 3.15 -32.57
CA GLN A 242 -5.16 3.73 -33.73
C GLN A 242 -4.74 5.19 -33.99
N ALA A 243 -4.38 5.93 -32.94
CA ALA A 243 -3.93 7.33 -33.06
C ALA A 243 -2.48 7.43 -33.56
N VAL A 244 -1.63 6.44 -33.25
CA VAL A 244 -0.23 6.42 -33.71
C VAL A 244 -0.15 6.02 -35.19
N SER A 245 -1.06 5.17 -35.69
CA SER A 245 -1.08 4.77 -37.10
C SER A 245 -1.54 5.88 -38.06
N SER A 246 -2.44 6.78 -37.63
CA SER A 246 -2.89 7.89 -38.48
C SER A 246 -1.85 8.99 -38.67
N ASP A 247 -0.93 9.15 -37.72
CA ASP A 247 0.16 10.13 -37.79
C ASP A 247 1.36 9.63 -38.63
N LEU A 248 1.39 8.33 -38.98
CA LEU A 248 2.43 7.73 -39.83
C LEU A 248 1.99 7.60 -41.30
N GLU A 249 0.72 7.84 -41.60
CA GLU A 249 0.15 7.77 -42.96
C GLU A 249 -0.23 9.15 -43.54
N GLY A 250 0.09 10.26 -42.85
CA GLY A 250 -0.09 11.64 -43.31
C GLY A 250 1.22 12.36 -43.57
#